data_AF-A0A524CTY2-F1
#
_entry.id   AF-A0A524CTY2-F1
#
_cell.length_a   1.000
_cell.length_b   1.000
_cell.length_c   1.000
_cell.angle_alpha   90.00
_cell.angle_beta   90.00
_cell.angle_gamma   90.00
#
_symmetry.space_group_name_H-M   'P 1'
#
loop_
_entity.id
_entity.type
_entity.pdbx_description
1 polymer ?
#
loop_
_entity_poly.entity_id
_entity_poly.type
_entity_poly.pdbx_seq_one_letter_code
_entity_poly.pdbx_strand_id
1 'polypeptide(L)'
;MAKATDLMNRYLEALEAASADENQDSTSVLLKTDWVRIVFVPAGSENMIEVEMSTPGVDCSSSSTAKDQPEETGLGNCPVTFLHSMIDHLHYLAELQDSGFSVDFAGNGCLFVAFCRFAGTPDWNTFRLLLPPSAGSKKGQKGPTSSMMSFII
;
A
#
# COMPACT_ATOMS: atom_id res chain seq x y z
N MET A 1 -5.01 10.96 -7.68
CA MET A 1 -4.07 9.82 -7.61
C MET A 1 -2.68 10.40 -7.44
N ALA A 2 -1.94 9.98 -6.41
CA ALA A 2 -0.58 10.46 -6.17
C ALA A 2 0.34 10.04 -7.34
N LYS A 3 1.26 10.91 -7.74
CA LYS A 3 2.27 10.59 -8.77
C LYS A 3 3.63 10.40 -8.11
N ALA A 4 4.46 9.57 -8.72
CA ALA A 4 5.83 9.33 -8.26
C ALA A 4 6.66 10.63 -8.24
N THR A 5 6.35 11.58 -9.14
CA THR A 5 6.99 12.90 -9.20
C THR A 5 6.75 13.67 -7.91
N ASP A 6 5.51 13.61 -7.43
CA ASP A 6 5.08 14.37 -6.26
C ASP A 6 5.70 13.78 -5.00
N LEU A 7 5.81 12.45 -4.94
CA LEU A 7 6.47 11.75 -3.84
C LEU A 7 7.98 12.04 -3.80
N MET A 8 8.64 12.03 -4.96
CA MET A 8 10.06 12.35 -5.07
C MET A 8 10.34 13.81 -4.68
N ASN A 9 9.52 14.75 -5.12
CA ASN A 9 9.69 16.16 -4.76
C ASN A 9 9.56 16.37 -3.24
N ARG A 10 8.57 15.74 -2.60
CA ARG A 10 8.43 15.79 -1.13
C ARG A 10 9.60 15.15 -0.40
N TYR A 11 10.16 14.08 -0.96
CA TYR A 11 11.38 13.47 -0.42
C TYR A 11 12.56 14.45 -0.47
N LEU A 12 12.75 15.14 -1.59
CA LEU A 12 13.83 16.11 -1.75
C LEU A 12 13.64 17.32 -0.81
N GLU A 13 12.41 17.82 -0.67
CA GLU A 13 12.09 18.88 0.29
C GLU A 13 12.37 18.44 1.73
N ALA A 14 11.98 17.22 2.11
CA ALA A 14 12.25 16.67 3.42
C ALA A 14 13.76 16.45 3.67
N LEU A 15 14.50 16.04 2.65
CA LEU A 15 15.95 15.87 2.69
C LEU A 15 16.67 17.21 2.90
N GLU A 16 16.27 18.25 2.16
CA GLU A 16 16.81 19.59 2.30
C GLU A 16 16.49 20.17 3.70
N ALA A 17 15.25 20.02 4.16
CA ALA A 17 14.84 20.45 5.49
C ALA A 17 15.63 19.75 6.61
N ALA A 18 15.85 18.44 6.48
CA ALA A 18 16.64 17.68 7.46
C ALA A 18 18.12 18.09 7.49
N SER A 19 18.67 18.59 6.37
CA SER A 19 20.04 19.10 6.33
C SER A 19 20.21 20.49 6.96
N ALA A 20 19.12 21.25 7.08
CA ALA A 20 19.13 22.61 7.62
C ALA A 20 19.00 22.67 9.15
N ASP A 21 18.50 21.60 9.78
CA ASP A 21 18.27 21.53 11.22
C ASP A 21 19.14 20.43 11.84
N GLU A 22 20.29 20.82 12.41
CA GLU A 22 21.26 19.87 13.01
C GLU A 22 20.71 19.14 14.26
N ASN A 23 19.49 19.45 14.71
CA ASN A 23 19.03 19.11 16.05
C ASN A 23 17.74 18.29 16.14
N GLN A 24 17.21 17.71 15.07
CA GLN A 24 15.97 16.94 15.18
C GLN A 24 15.91 15.66 14.34
N ASP A 25 15.42 14.62 15.01
CA ASP A 25 14.75 13.43 14.45
C ASP A 25 13.49 13.83 13.65
N SER A 26 13.67 14.68 12.63
CA SER A 26 12.61 15.32 11.86
C SER A 26 12.03 14.34 10.85
N THR A 27 11.09 13.55 11.33
CA THR A 27 10.32 12.62 10.52
C THR A 27 9.31 13.38 9.66
N SER A 28 9.33 13.16 8.33
CA SER A 28 8.45 13.87 7.38
C SER A 28 7.50 12.91 6.66
N VAL A 29 6.20 13.23 6.62
CA VAL A 29 5.21 12.41 5.91
C VAL A 29 5.21 12.76 4.43
N LEU A 30 5.61 11.82 3.58
CA LEU A 30 5.65 11.98 2.13
C LEU A 30 4.28 11.76 1.49
N LEU A 31 3.58 10.70 1.93
CA LEU A 31 2.25 10.34 1.46
C LEU A 31 1.44 9.73 2.59
N LYS A 32 0.13 10.01 2.61
CA LYS A 32 -0.81 9.36 3.49
C LYS A 32 -2.11 9.08 2.74
N THR A 33 -2.56 7.84 2.78
CA THR A 33 -3.87 7.37 2.32
C THR A 33 -4.62 6.77 3.50
N ASP A 34 -5.79 6.16 3.24
CA ASP A 34 -6.59 5.50 4.27
C ASP A 34 -5.91 4.27 4.86
N TRP A 35 -4.97 3.65 4.13
CA TRP A 35 -4.34 2.39 4.53
C TRP A 35 -2.81 2.37 4.39
N VAL A 36 -2.18 3.36 3.78
CA VAL A 36 -0.72 3.51 3.69
C VAL A 36 -0.27 4.87 4.18
N ARG A 37 0.80 4.90 4.96
CA ARG A 37 1.54 6.11 5.32
C ARG A 37 3.01 5.91 4.98
N ILE A 38 3.54 6.80 4.14
CA ILE A 38 4.94 6.80 3.70
C ILE A 38 5.66 7.96 4.37
N VAL A 39 6.78 7.64 4.98
CA VAL A 39 7.49 8.51 5.89
C VAL A 39 8.97 8.53 5.53
N PHE A 40 9.55 9.71 5.52
CA PHE A 40 10.99 9.93 5.49
C PHE A 40 11.50 10.07 6.91
N VAL A 41 12.52 9.30 7.25
CA VAL A 41 13.21 9.32 8.55
C VAL A 41 14.69 9.60 8.29
N PRO A 42 15.21 10.79 8.65
CA PRO A 42 16.64 11.05 8.57
C PRO A 42 17.37 10.21 9.64
N ALA A 43 18.45 9.51 9.28
CA ALA A 43 19.18 8.62 10.18
C ALA A 43 20.70 8.83 10.04
N GLY A 44 21.17 10.03 10.38
CA GLY A 44 22.58 10.40 10.32
C GLY A 44 23.11 10.42 8.88
N SER A 45 24.04 9.52 8.55
CA SER A 45 24.60 9.42 7.18
C SER A 45 23.70 8.69 6.20
N GLU A 46 22.66 8.01 6.68
CA GLU A 46 21.69 7.31 5.85
C GLU A 46 20.31 7.93 6.01
N ASN A 47 19.53 7.89 4.94
CA ASN A 47 18.13 8.26 4.96
C ASN A 47 17.28 7.00 4.90
N MET A 48 16.16 6.98 5.60
CA MET A 48 15.24 5.85 5.58
C MET A 48 13.89 6.27 5.05
N ILE A 49 13.30 5.43 4.21
CA ILE A 49 11.89 5.50 3.87
C ILE A 49 11.19 4.37 4.61
N GLU A 50 10.13 4.72 5.34
CA GLU A 50 9.26 3.80 6.05
C GLU A 50 7.85 3.86 5.46
N VAL A 51 7.25 2.70 5.27
CA VAL A 51 5.90 2.50 4.75
C VAL A 51 5.12 1.76 5.81
N GLU A 52 4.27 2.49 6.51
CA GLU A 52 3.33 1.94 7.48
C GLU A 52 2.03 1.58 6.76
N MET A 53 1.54 0.38 7.01
CA MET A 53 0.32 -0.12 6.39
C MET A 53 -0.68 -0.57 7.46
N SER A 54 -1.88 -0.02 7.37
CA SER A 54 -3.02 -0.40 8.18
C SER A 54 -3.79 -1.53 7.51
N THR A 55 -4.46 -2.36 8.32
CA THR A 55 -5.46 -3.30 7.81
C THR A 55 -6.61 -2.55 7.14
N PRO A 56 -7.24 -3.08 6.08
CA PRO A 56 -8.43 -2.48 5.48
C PRO A 56 -9.49 -2.19 6.56
N GLY A 57 -10.13 -1.03 6.49
CA GLY A 57 -11.27 -0.73 7.37
C GLY A 57 -12.44 -1.65 7.05
N VAL A 58 -13.05 -2.26 8.07
CA VAL A 58 -14.28 -3.02 7.92
C VAL A 58 -15.43 -2.14 8.39
N ASP A 59 -16.13 -1.48 7.47
CA ASP A 59 -17.41 -0.85 7.77
C ASP A 59 -18.51 -1.93 7.87
N CYS A 60 -18.42 -2.77 8.91
CA CYS A 60 -19.43 -3.80 9.21
C CYS A 60 -20.69 -3.24 9.88
N SER A 61 -20.88 -1.90 9.86
CA SER A 61 -22.03 -1.21 10.46
C SER A 61 -23.29 -1.38 9.62
N SER A 62 -23.76 -2.62 9.45
CA SER A 62 -25.09 -2.93 8.92
C SER A 62 -25.55 -4.31 9.40
N SER A 63 -25.48 -4.56 10.71
CA SER A 63 -26.10 -5.75 11.31
C SER A 63 -26.57 -5.49 12.75
N SER A 64 -27.39 -4.47 12.94
CA SER A 64 -28.35 -4.50 14.05
C SER A 64 -29.52 -3.59 13.72
N THR A 65 -30.72 -4.17 13.74
CA THR A 65 -32.06 -3.57 13.55
C THR A 65 -32.50 -3.29 12.11
N ALA A 66 -32.86 -4.35 11.38
CA ALA A 66 -33.97 -4.27 10.43
C ALA A 66 -34.97 -5.39 10.74
N LYS A 67 -36.05 -4.99 11.38
CA LYS A 67 -37.26 -5.77 11.57
C LYS A 67 -37.96 -5.82 10.21
N ASP A 68 -38.26 -7.03 9.74
CA ASP A 68 -39.23 -7.36 8.69
C ASP A 68 -39.18 -6.56 7.37
N GLN A 69 -38.37 -7.02 6.40
CA GLN A 69 -38.71 -6.98 4.98
C GLN A 69 -38.03 -8.16 4.24
N PRO A 70 -38.76 -8.92 3.39
CA PRO A 70 -38.16 -9.90 2.50
C PRO A 70 -37.88 -9.21 1.15
N GLU A 71 -36.73 -8.58 1.00
CA GLU A 71 -36.22 -8.19 -0.31
C GLU A 71 -35.09 -9.10 -0.77
N GLU A 72 -35.26 -9.58 -1.99
CA GLU A 72 -34.41 -10.50 -2.72
C GLU A 72 -32.97 -9.95 -2.88
N THR A 73 -31.98 -10.83 -2.71
CA THR A 73 -30.60 -10.73 -3.27
C THR A 73 -29.64 -9.65 -2.74
N GLY A 74 -29.79 -9.20 -1.49
CA GLY A 74 -28.82 -8.30 -0.84
C GLY A 74 -27.74 -8.96 0.06
N LEU A 75 -27.54 -10.29 -0.01
CA LEU A 75 -26.64 -11.00 0.91
C LEU A 75 -25.14 -10.84 0.56
N GLY A 76 -24.36 -10.21 1.45
CA GLY A 76 -23.18 -10.89 2.00
C GLY A 76 -21.77 -10.59 1.45
N ASN A 77 -21.54 -9.52 0.67
CA ASN A 77 -20.21 -9.30 0.07
C ASN A 77 -19.13 -8.71 1.01
N CYS A 78 -19.48 -8.26 2.22
CA CYS A 78 -18.56 -7.53 3.10
C CYS A 78 -17.28 -8.32 3.49
N PRO A 79 -17.35 -9.62 3.88
CA PRO A 79 -16.14 -10.37 4.23
C PRO A 79 -15.25 -10.67 3.03
N VAL A 80 -15.86 -10.96 1.87
CA VAL A 80 -15.11 -11.31 0.65
C VAL A 80 -14.39 -10.09 0.09
N THR A 81 -15.02 -8.91 0.10
CA THR A 81 -14.36 -7.66 -0.31
C THR A 81 -13.21 -7.30 0.62
N PHE A 82 -13.38 -7.49 1.93
CA PHE A 82 -12.29 -7.29 2.90
C PHE A 82 -11.10 -8.22 2.62
N LEU A 83 -11.36 -9.51 2.38
CA LEU A 83 -10.30 -10.47 2.05
C LEU A 83 -9.56 -10.10 0.77
N HIS A 84 -10.27 -9.67 -0.28
CA HIS A 84 -9.63 -9.20 -1.50
C HIS A 84 -8.77 -7.94 -1.26
N SER A 85 -9.27 -6.96 -0.50
CA SER A 85 -8.47 -5.77 -0.14
C SER A 85 -7.24 -6.14 0.68
N MET A 86 -7.35 -7.08 1.61
CA MET A 86 -6.19 -7.57 2.37
C MET A 86 -5.17 -8.25 1.46
N ILE A 87 -5.61 -9.06 0.50
CA ILE A 87 -4.74 -9.71 -0.49
C ILE A 87 -3.98 -8.66 -1.31
N ASP A 88 -4.68 -7.61 -1.77
CA ASP A 88 -4.05 -6.52 -2.53
C ASP A 88 -3.00 -5.77 -1.69
N HIS A 89 -3.30 -5.50 -0.42
CA HIS A 89 -2.37 -4.87 0.52
C HIS A 89 -1.13 -5.74 0.78
N LEU A 90 -1.32 -7.06 0.96
CA LEU A 90 -0.23 -8.01 1.15
C LEU A 90 0.63 -8.18 -0.11
N HIS A 91 0.02 -8.15 -1.30
CA HIS A 91 0.77 -8.14 -2.56
C HIS A 91 1.65 -6.92 -2.68
N TYR A 92 1.15 -5.74 -2.30
CA TYR A 92 1.93 -4.52 -2.28
C TYR A 92 3.16 -4.64 -1.35
N LEU A 93 2.99 -5.17 -0.14
CA LEU A 93 4.12 -5.42 0.77
C LEU A 93 5.13 -6.42 0.20
N ALA A 94 4.66 -7.49 -0.46
CA ALA A 94 5.54 -8.45 -1.10
C ALA A 94 6.35 -7.79 -2.24
N GLU A 95 5.73 -6.94 -3.06
CA GLU A 95 6.44 -6.18 -4.11
C GLU A 95 7.50 -5.23 -3.51
N LEU A 96 7.23 -4.61 -2.36
CA LEU A 96 8.24 -3.83 -1.63
C LEU A 96 9.40 -4.72 -1.17
N GLN A 97 9.10 -5.88 -0.59
CA GLN A 97 10.10 -6.82 -0.10
C GLN A 97 11.01 -7.33 -1.23
N ASP A 98 10.42 -7.74 -2.35
CA ASP A 98 11.13 -8.22 -3.55
C ASP A 98 12.05 -7.14 -4.15
N SER A 99 11.74 -5.87 -3.89
CA SER A 99 12.52 -4.71 -4.34
C SER A 99 13.61 -4.28 -3.34
N GLY A 100 13.77 -5.01 -2.23
CA GLY A 100 14.82 -4.78 -1.24
C GLY A 100 14.38 -4.07 0.04
N PHE A 101 13.09 -3.80 0.23
CA PHE A 101 12.59 -3.32 1.53
C PHE A 101 12.59 -4.46 2.54
N SER A 102 12.93 -4.15 3.79
CA SER A 102 12.69 -5.05 4.91
C SER A 102 11.26 -4.88 5.37
N VAL A 103 10.57 -5.99 5.65
CA VAL A 103 9.18 -5.98 6.16
C VAL A 103 9.16 -6.54 7.57
N ASP A 104 8.50 -5.83 8.48
CA ASP A 104 8.35 -6.20 9.89
C ASP A 104 6.94 -5.84 10.41
N PHE A 105 6.63 -6.28 11.63
CA PHE A 105 5.42 -5.96 12.35
C PHE A 105 5.69 -4.93 13.45
N ALA A 106 4.98 -3.81 13.43
CA ALA A 106 5.03 -2.81 14.50
C ALA A 106 3.79 -2.88 15.40
N GLY A 107 3.94 -2.45 16.65
CA GLY A 107 2.84 -2.23 17.60
C GLY A 107 1.97 -3.47 17.85
N ASN A 108 2.47 -4.43 18.65
CA ASN A 108 1.78 -5.68 19.02
C ASN A 108 1.24 -6.51 17.83
N GLY A 109 1.79 -6.33 16.63
CA GLY A 109 1.39 -7.08 15.42
C GLY A 109 0.23 -6.45 14.64
N CYS A 110 -0.16 -5.21 14.95
CA CYS A 110 -1.31 -4.57 14.32
C CYS A 110 -0.97 -3.72 13.09
N LEU A 111 0.31 -3.43 12.85
CA LEU A 111 0.78 -2.64 11.71
C LEU A 111 1.85 -3.40 10.96
N PHE A 112 1.73 -3.46 9.64
CA PHE A 112 2.82 -3.90 8.79
C PHE A 112 3.67 -2.69 8.46
N VAL A 113 4.99 -2.85 8.57
CA VAL A 113 5.96 -1.80 8.25
C VAL A 113 6.93 -2.34 7.23
N ALA A 114 7.12 -1.63 6.13
CA ALA A 114 8.21 -1.87 5.20
C ALA A 114 9.19 -0.70 5.25
N PHE A 115 10.48 -0.95 5.34
CA PHE A 115 11.48 0.11 5.38
C PHE A 115 12.71 -0.21 4.55
N CYS A 116 13.35 0.83 4.01
CA CYS A 116 14.61 0.73 3.28
C CYS A 116 15.51 1.92 3.62
N ARG A 117 16.80 1.64 3.81
CA ARG A 117 17.84 2.65 4.07
C ARG A 117 18.60 2.94 2.79
N PHE A 118 18.89 4.21 2.58
CA PHE A 118 19.57 4.72 1.40
C PHE A 118 20.74 5.59 1.82
N ALA A 119 21.93 5.27 1.30
CA ALA A 119 23.13 6.09 1.47
C ALA A 119 23.11 7.37 0.59
N GLY A 120 22.07 7.55 -0.22
CA GLY A 120 21.88 8.68 -1.11
C GLY A 120 20.43 8.80 -1.56
N THR A 121 20.19 9.57 -2.62
CA THR A 121 18.84 9.70 -3.18
C THR A 121 18.40 8.39 -3.85
N PRO A 122 17.24 7.82 -3.48
CA PRO A 122 16.68 6.64 -4.15
C PRO A 122 16.46 6.89 -5.64
N ASP A 123 16.46 5.83 -6.43
CA ASP A 123 16.17 5.94 -7.86
C ASP A 123 14.68 6.25 -8.11
N TRP A 124 14.39 6.72 -9.31
CA TRP A 124 13.01 7.03 -9.71
C TRP A 124 12.06 5.83 -9.59
N ASN A 125 12.55 4.61 -9.85
CA ASN A 125 11.71 3.42 -9.80
C ASN A 125 11.27 3.11 -8.37
N THR A 126 12.10 3.39 -7.36
CA THR A 126 11.74 3.31 -5.95
C THR A 126 10.48 4.14 -5.66
N PHE A 127 10.41 5.39 -6.14
CA PHE A 127 9.24 6.25 -5.93
C PHE A 127 7.99 5.78 -6.68
N ARG A 128 8.14 5.04 -7.79
CA ARG A 128 7.01 4.39 -8.47
C ARG A 128 6.49 3.19 -7.70
N LEU A 129 7.40 2.40 -7.16
CA LEU A 129 7.11 1.22 -6.36
C LEU A 129 6.40 1.59 -5.05
N LEU A 130 6.81 2.70 -4.42
CA LEU A 130 6.20 3.23 -3.20
C LEU A 130 4.75 3.73 -3.38
N LEU A 131 4.23 3.83 -4.60
CA LEU A 131 2.85 4.26 -4.78
C LEU A 131 1.91 3.10 -4.44
N PRO A 132 0.96 3.30 -3.51
CA PRO A 132 -0.03 2.27 -3.21
C PRO A 132 -0.85 1.95 -4.46
N PRO A 133 -1.25 0.68 -4.67
CA PRO A 133 -2.12 0.30 -5.76
C PRO A 133 -3.42 1.12 -5.69
N SER A 134 -3.77 1.74 -6.82
CA SER A 134 -5.04 2.42 -6.98
C SER A 134 -6.17 1.41 -6.81
N ALA A 135 -7.04 1.61 -5.81
CA ALA A 135 -8.28 0.86 -5.68
C ALA A 135 -9.06 0.97 -7.01
N GLY A 136 -9.02 -0.06 -7.85
CA GLY A 136 -9.71 -0.08 -9.15
C GLY A 136 -8.91 -0.56 -10.36
N SER A 137 -7.61 -0.82 -10.26
CA SER A 137 -6.89 -1.48 -11.37
C SER A 137 -7.20 -2.98 -11.39
N LYS A 138 -8.38 -3.35 -11.91
CA LYS A 138 -8.64 -4.70 -12.42
C LYS A 138 -7.55 -5.00 -13.45
N LYS A 139 -6.46 -5.66 -13.05
CA LYS A 139 -5.57 -6.33 -14.00
C LYS A 139 -6.47 -7.31 -14.75
N GLY A 140 -6.75 -6.99 -16.01
CA GLY A 140 -7.61 -7.80 -16.87
C GLY A 140 -7.09 -9.23 -16.87
N GLN A 141 -7.83 -10.11 -16.20
CA GLN A 141 -7.61 -11.54 -16.23
C GLN A 141 -7.87 -11.97 -17.68
N LYS A 142 -6.81 -12.03 -18.50
CA LYS A 142 -6.85 -12.72 -19.79
C LYS A 142 -7.03 -14.20 -19.45
N GLY A 143 -8.29 -14.63 -19.41
CA GLY A 143 -8.64 -16.03 -19.29
C GLY A 143 -7.98 -16.83 -20.42
N PRO A 144 -7.64 -18.11 -20.18
CA PRO A 144 -7.08 -18.96 -21.21
C PRO A 144 -8.09 -19.07 -22.36
N THR A 145 -7.68 -18.68 -23.57
CA THR A 145 -8.44 -18.95 -24.78
C THR A 145 -8.46 -20.47 -24.97
N SER A 146 -9.57 -21.08 -24.59
CA SER A 146 -9.89 -22.47 -24.88
C SER A 146 -9.89 -22.67 -26.39
N SER A 147 -8.80 -23.24 -26.90
CA SER A 147 -8.70 -23.72 -28.27
C SER A 147 -9.41 -25.08 -28.32
N MET A 148 -10.69 -25.05 -28.72
CA MET A 148 -11.43 -26.25 -29.10
C MET A 148 -10.80 -26.82 -30.38
N MET A 149 -9.99 -27.87 -30.24
CA MET A 149 -9.65 -28.75 -31.36
C MET A 149 -10.91 -29.55 -31.73
N SER A 150 -11.46 -29.24 -32.90
CA SER A 150 -12.47 -30.05 -33.57
C SER A 150 -11.87 -31.41 -33.93
N PHE A 151 -12.41 -32.48 -33.35
CA PHE A 151 -12.24 -33.84 -33.88
C PHE A 151 -13.23 -34.03 -35.03
N ILE A 152 -12.70 -34.24 -36.23
CA ILE A 152 -13.47 -34.74 -37.38
C ILE A 152 -13.40 -36.27 -37.29
N ILE A 153 -14.57 -36.92 -37.28
CA ILE A 153 -14.75 -38.36 -37.47
C ILE A 153 -14.82 -38.64 -38.98
#